data_AF-A0A5B9FYX3-F1
#
_entry.id   AF-A0A5B9FYX3-F1
#
_cell.length_a   1.000
_cell.length_b   1.000
_cell.length_c   1.000
_cell.angle_alpha   90.00
_cell.angle_beta   90.00
_cell.angle_gamma   90.00
#
_symmetry.space_group_name_H-M   'P 1'
#
loop_
_entity.id
_entity.type
_entity.pdbx_description
1 polymer ?
#
loop_
_entity_poly.entity_id
_entity_poly.type
_entity_poly.pdbx_seq_one_letter_code
_entity_poly.pdbx_strand_id
1 'polypeptide(L)' 'WYWSYEYSDFKNIEFDSYMIPTNDMNKYNFRLLDVDNRIVVPFNSQIRMLVTAADVLHSWTIPSLSVK' A
#
# COMPACT_ATOMS: atom_id res chain seq x y z
N TRP A 1 -5.04 11.29 4.06
CA TRP A 1 -3.97 10.84 3.15
C TRP A 1 -3.81 9.35 3.29
N TYR A 2 -3.93 8.63 2.17
CA TYR A 2 -3.96 7.18 2.12
C TYR A 2 -3.55 6.73 0.72
N TRP A 3 -3.39 5.42 0.53
CA TRP A 3 -3.20 4.83 -0.79
C TRP A 3 -4.39 3.93 -1.11
N SER A 4 -4.89 4.01 -2.34
CA SER A 4 -5.85 3.04 -2.88
C SER A 4 -5.10 2.08 -3.80
N TYR A 5 -5.44 0.79 -3.72
CA TYR A 5 -4.86 -0.25 -4.55
C TYR A 5 -5.95 -0.96 -5.35
N GLU A 6 -5.66 -1.23 -6.62
CA GLU A 6 -6.56 -1.92 -7.56
C GLU A 6 -5.83 -3.14 -8.17
N TYR A 7 -6.48 -4.31 -8.11
CA TYR A 7 -6.07 -5.52 -8.83
C TYR A 7 -7.06 -5.82 -9.97
N SER A 8 -6.88 -5.13 -11.09
CA SER A 8 -7.76 -5.22 -12.26
C SER A 8 -7.65 -6.54 -13.02
N ASP A 9 -6.48 -7.19 -13.02
CA ASP A 9 -6.25 -8.41 -13.82
C ASP A 9 -7.00 -9.67 -13.33
N PHE A 10 -7.43 -9.71 -12.06
CA PHE A 10 -7.96 -10.95 -11.46
C PHE A 10 -9.45 -10.89 -11.12
N LYS A 11 -9.88 -9.88 -10.35
CA LYS A 11 -11.23 -9.84 -9.75
C LYS A 11 -11.80 -8.43 -9.51
N ASN A 12 -11.24 -7.39 -10.14
CA ASN A 12 -11.56 -5.99 -9.83
C ASN A 12 -11.61 -5.75 -8.32
N ILE A 13 -10.52 -6.13 -7.64
CA ILE A 13 -10.40 -5.92 -6.19
C ILE A 13 -9.86 -4.52 -5.99
N GLU A 14 -10.57 -3.72 -5.19
CA GLU A 14 -10.19 -2.37 -4.82
C GLU A 14 -10.29 -2.21 -3.31
N PHE A 15 -9.30 -1.55 -2.71
CA PHE A 15 -9.32 -1.23 -1.28
C PHE A 15 -8.42 -0.03 -0.97
N ASP A 16 -8.76 0.64 0.13
CA ASP A 16 -7.98 1.74 0.69
C ASP A 16 -7.09 1.25 1.84
N SER A 17 -5.90 1.84 1.94
CA SER A 17 -4.88 1.54 2.93
C SER A 17 -4.55 2.80 3.73
N TYR A 18 -4.98 2.83 4.98
CA TYR A 18 -4.75 3.91 5.95
C TYR A 18 -3.70 3.52 6.99
N MET A 19 -2.94 4.50 7.48
CA MET A 19 -2.05 4.30 8.62
C MET A 19 -2.87 3.99 9.88
N ILE A 20 -2.45 2.97 10.63
CA ILE A 20 -3.12 2.60 11.89
C ILE A 20 -2.88 3.71 12.93
N PRO A 21 -3.93 4.30 13.53
CA PRO A 21 -3.79 5.27 14.61
C PRO A 21 -3.06 4.69 15.82
N THR A 22 -2.30 5.53 16.54
CA THR A 22 -1.50 5.07 17.70
C THR A 22 -2.35 4.45 18.81
N ASN A 23 -3.61 4.87 18.94
CA ASN A 23 -4.52 4.34 19.96
C ASN A 23 -5.03 2.93 19.61
N ASP A 24 -4.99 2.55 18.33
CA ASP A 24 -5.51 1.28 17.82
C ASP A 24 -4.38 0.29 17.48
N MET A 25 -3.12 0.66 17.75
CA MET A 25 -1.96 -0.19 17.50
C MET A 25 -1.83 -1.33 18.51
N ASN A 26 -1.55 -2.52 18.00
CA ASN A 26 -1.12 -3.65 18.82
C ASN A 26 0.37 -3.54 19.17
N LYS A 27 0.81 -4.28 20.20
CA LYS A 27 2.20 -4.26 20.69
C LYS A 27 3.25 -4.66 19.64
N TYR A 28 2.85 -5.38 18.59
CA TYR A 28 3.72 -5.82 17.50
C TYR A 28 3.76 -4.85 16.32
N ASN A 29 2.95 -3.79 16.33
CA ASN A 29 2.88 -2.85 15.23
C ASN A 29 4.03 -1.85 15.24
N PHE A 30 4.46 -1.45 14.05
CA PHE A 30 5.45 -0.41 13.87
C PHE A 30 4.78 0.97 13.74
N ARG A 31 5.11 1.86 14.67
CA ARG A 31 4.58 3.23 14.70
C ARG A 31 4.91 3.98 13.40
N LEU A 32 3.90 4.58 12.78
CA LEU A 32 3.97 5.32 11.51
C LEU A 32 4.31 4.47 10.26
N LEU A 33 4.36 3.14 10.37
CA LEU A 33 4.69 2.26 9.25
C LEU A 33 3.57 1.27 8.94
N ASP A 34 2.86 0.79 9.97
CA ASP A 34 1.77 -0.16 9.74
C ASP A 34 0.49 0.51 9.24
N VAL A 35 -0.18 -0.23 8.37
CA VAL A 35 -1.46 0.11 7.73
C VAL A 35 -2.51 -0.94 8.03
N ASP A 36 -3.79 -0.56 7.94
CA ASP A 36 -4.94 -1.43 8.15
C ASP A 36 -5.04 -2.54 7.08
N ASN A 37 -4.89 -2.19 5.80
CA ASN A 37 -4.95 -3.09 4.65
C ASN A 37 -3.61 -3.08 3.91
N ARG A 38 -2.86 -4.18 3.98
CA ARG A 38 -1.57 -4.31 3.29
C ARG A 38 -1.78 -4.72 1.84
N ILE A 39 -1.00 -4.13 0.92
CA ILE A 39 -0.87 -4.66 -0.45
C ILE A 39 -0.26 -6.07 -0.40
N VAL A 40 -0.89 -7.01 -1.08
CA VAL A 40 -0.47 -8.40 -1.16
C VAL A 40 -0.14 -8.70 -2.61
N VAL A 41 1.09 -9.16 -2.84
CA VAL A 41 1.59 -9.52 -4.17
C VAL A 41 2.21 -10.92 -4.14
N PRO A 42 2.10 -11.68 -5.23
CA PRO A 42 2.70 -13.02 -5.31
C PRO A 42 4.23 -12.93 -5.29
N PHE A 43 4.88 -13.83 -4.56
CA PHE A 43 6.33 -13.97 -4.54
C PHE A 43 6.85 -14.60 -5.84
N ASN A 44 8.04 -14.18 -6.28
CA ASN A 44 8.73 -14.70 -7.47
C ASN A 44 7.93 -14.61 -8.79
N SER A 45 7.09 -13.58 -8.89
CA SER A 45 6.34 -13.24 -10.09
C SER A 45 6.72 -11.84 -10.56
N GLN A 46 6.72 -11.62 -11.88
CA GLN A 46 6.89 -10.28 -12.42
C GLN A 46 5.63 -9.46 -12.15
N ILE A 47 5.78 -8.36 -11.41
CA ILE A 47 4.69 -7.46 -11.05
C ILE A 47 4.87 -6.16 -11.84
N ARG A 48 3.79 -5.68 -12.45
CA ARG A 48 3.70 -4.34 -13.04
C ARG A 48 2.87 -3.47 -12.11
N MET A 49 3.40 -2.31 -11.72
CA MET A 49 2.65 -1.31 -10.96
C MET A 49 2.43 -0.07 -11.82
N LEU A 50 1.21 0.46 -11.77
CA LEU A 50 0.84 1.74 -12.35
C LEU A 50 0.53 2.67 -11.18
N VAL A 51 1.22 3.81 -11.11
CA VAL A 51 1.08 4.77 -10.01
C VAL A 51 0.56 6.08 -10.55
N THR A 52 -0.50 6.61 -9.93
CA THR A 52 -1.09 7.91 -10.24
C THR A 52 -1.61 8.54 -8.94
N ALA A 53 -2.02 9.81 -8.99
CA ALA A 53 -2.64 10.51 -7.88
C ALA A 53 -3.98 11.10 -8.32
N ALA A 54 -4.96 11.13 -7.41
CA ALA A 54 -6.28 11.72 -7.66
C ALA A 54 -6.35 13.21 -7.32
N ASP A 55 -5.43 13.71 -6.47
CA ASP A 55 -5.42 15.08 -5.96
C ASP A 55 -4.12 15.82 -6.29
N VAL A 56 -3.11 15.73 -5.42
CA VAL A 56 -1.85 16.47 -5.51
C VAL A 56 -0.68 15.52 -5.80
N LEU A 57 0.53 16.05 -5.86
CA LEU A 57 1.71 15.24 -6.12
C LEU A 57 2.03 14.32 -4.93
N HIS A 58 2.16 13.03 -5.22
CA HIS A 58 2.60 11.98 -4.30
C HIS A 58 3.65 11.10 -4.99
N SER A 59 4.43 10.36 -4.21
CA SER A 59 5.40 9.37 -4.69
C SER A 59 5.25 8.10 -3.87
N TRP A 60 5.21 6.96 -4.56
CA TRP A 60 5.00 5.65 -3.97
C TRP A 60 6.34 4.94 -3.86
N THR A 61 6.83 4.72 -2.65
CA THR A 61 8.22 4.27 -2.42
C THR A 61 8.27 3.04 -1.52
N ILE A 62 9.00 2.01 -1.96
CA ILE A 62 9.41 0.87 -1.14
C ILE A 62 10.92 0.67 -1.31
N PRO A 63 11.74 1.18 -0.37
CA PRO A 63 13.20 1.18 -0.53
C PRO A 63 13.82 -0.21 -0.68
N SER A 64 13.28 -1.21 0.04
CA SER A 64 13.78 -2.60 -0.04
C SER A 64 13.53 -3.26 -1.39
N LEU A 65 12.63 -2.72 -2.22
CA LEU A 65 12.38 -3.13 -3.60
C LEU A 65 13.02 -2.18 -4.61
N SER A 66 13.72 -1.14 -4.15
CA SER A 66 14.30 -0.08 -4.99
C SER A 66 13.28 0.63 -5.90
N VAL A 67 12.03 0.82 -5.42
CA VAL A 67 10.95 1.53 -6.14
C VAL A 67 10.67 2.87 -5.47
N LYS A 68 10.45 3.94 -6.27
CA LYS A 68 10.08 5.31 -5.84
C LYS A 68 9.10 5.96 -6.81
#